data_AF-A0A1Y2X7E5-F1
#
_entry.id   AF-A0A1Y2X7E5-F1
#
_cell.length_a   1.000
_cell.length_b   1.000
_cell.length_c   1.000
_cell.angle_alpha   90.00
_cell.angle_beta   90.00
_cell.angle_gamma   90.00
#
_symmetry.space_group_name_H-M   'P 1'
#
loop_
_entity.id
_entity.type
_entity.pdbx_description
1 polymer ?
#
loop_
_entity_poly.entity_id
_entity_poly.type
_entity_poly.pdbx_seq_one_letter_code
_entity_poly.pdbx_strand_id
1 'polypeptide(L)'
;MVRKTPSPVTTRHIQSGAKPIEEFFAQYPNFRHDETKPLWSQFRALCKRYKWGKDSLEINLARSNFRDAMISEFGRIYGEDGASLASWQKLCRVLRINPIPDKLKDCREKVLAVHVNLVDLVDCQRTGKRVHIFPNLEALRSYTQSTEKYFPLNEAKAQGPLRYLLREILC
;
A
#
# COMPACT_ATOMS: atom_id res chain seq x y z
N MET A 1 13.96 -1.28 37.83
CA MET A 1 14.49 -0.80 36.52
C MET A 1 13.35 -0.76 35.52
N VAL A 2 12.74 0.42 35.32
CA VAL A 2 11.64 0.60 34.37
C VAL A 2 12.25 0.97 33.02
N ARG A 3 12.14 0.07 32.03
CA ARG A 3 12.52 0.38 30.65
C ARG A 3 11.45 1.29 30.05
N LYS A 4 11.75 2.58 29.91
CA LYS A 4 10.89 3.53 29.21
C LYS A 4 10.80 3.10 27.74
N THR A 5 9.61 2.71 27.31
CA THR A 5 9.25 2.60 25.89
C THR A 5 9.25 4.00 25.27
N PRO A 6 9.89 4.23 24.12
CA PRO A 6 9.81 5.52 23.47
C PRO A 6 8.41 5.69 22.88
N SER A 7 7.73 6.76 23.29
CA SER A 7 6.52 7.26 22.63
C SER A 7 6.85 7.75 21.22
N PRO A 8 5.96 7.59 20.22
CA PRO A 8 6.19 8.16 18.91
C PRO A 8 6.12 9.69 19.01
N VAL A 9 7.23 10.34 18.69
CA VAL A 9 7.37 11.80 18.63
C VAL A 9 6.61 12.30 17.40
N THR A 10 5.63 13.17 17.63
CA THR A 10 4.93 13.95 16.61
C THR A 10 5.94 14.72 15.76
N THR A 11 6.06 14.40 14.47
CA THR A 11 6.96 15.15 13.57
C THR A 11 6.20 15.70 12.37
N ARG A 12 6.45 17.00 12.16
CA ARG A 12 5.96 17.91 11.14
C ARG A 12 6.22 17.37 9.73
N HIS A 13 5.30 17.66 8.81
CA HIS A 13 5.47 17.48 7.37
C HIS A 13 6.69 18.26 6.88
N ILE A 14 7.79 17.57 6.66
CA ILE A 14 8.88 17.99 5.79
C ILE A 14 8.79 17.09 4.57
N GLN A 15 8.57 17.69 3.40
CA GLN A 15 8.68 17.01 2.12
C GLN A 15 10.12 16.52 1.96
N SER A 16 10.37 15.28 2.36
CA SER A 16 11.62 14.58 2.11
C SER A 16 11.41 13.64 0.92
N GLY A 17 12.44 13.43 0.09
CA GLY A 17 12.42 12.40 -0.96
C GLY A 17 12.39 10.96 -0.44
N ALA A 18 12.18 10.74 0.86
CA ALA A 18 12.08 9.42 1.45
C ALA A 18 10.73 8.77 1.14
N LYS A 19 10.75 7.45 0.96
CA LYS A 19 9.54 6.68 0.67
C LYS A 19 8.77 6.50 1.99
N PRO A 20 7.47 6.85 2.10
CA PRO A 20 6.67 6.67 3.33
C PRO A 20 6.81 5.32 4.03
N ILE A 21 6.97 4.23 3.28
CA ILE A 21 7.23 2.90 3.83
C ILE A 21 8.59 2.80 4.53
N GLU A 22 9.64 3.38 3.95
CA GLU A 22 10.98 3.40 4.54
C GLU A 22 10.96 4.21 5.83
N GLU A 23 10.29 5.36 5.83
CA GLU A 23 10.09 6.20 7.02
C GLU A 23 9.33 5.46 8.12
N PHE A 24 8.31 4.66 7.77
CA PHE A 24 7.61 3.81 8.73
C PHE A 24 8.55 2.79 9.39
N PHE A 25 9.31 2.03 8.60
CA PHE A 25 10.18 0.99 9.17
C PHE A 25 11.40 1.59 9.92
N ALA A 26 11.87 2.78 9.54
CA ALA A 26 12.97 3.47 10.22
C ALA A 26 12.65 3.84 11.67
N GLN A 27 11.37 3.92 12.06
CA GLN A 27 10.94 4.14 13.45
C GLN A 27 11.28 2.96 14.38
N TYR A 28 11.69 1.82 13.83
CA TYR A 28 11.93 0.58 14.57
C TYR A 28 13.40 0.12 14.44
N PRO A 29 14.35 0.73 15.19
CA PRO A 29 15.79 0.51 14.99
C PRO A 29 16.26 -0.93 15.26
N ASN A 30 15.45 -1.72 15.96
CA ASN A 30 15.72 -3.13 16.25
C ASN A 30 15.18 -4.10 15.17
N PHE A 31 14.61 -3.57 14.09
CA PHE A 31 14.08 -4.32 12.97
C PHE A 31 14.74 -3.83 11.67
N ARG A 32 15.33 -4.77 10.92
CA ARG A 32 15.93 -4.47 9.62
C ARG A 32 14.91 -4.76 8.52
N HIS A 33 14.44 -3.71 7.85
CA HIS A 33 13.55 -3.85 6.69
C HIS A 33 14.28 -4.45 5.50
N ASP A 34 13.66 -5.45 4.86
CA ASP A 34 14.10 -6.03 3.59
C ASP A 34 13.21 -5.53 2.45
N GLU A 35 13.78 -4.65 1.62
CA GLU A 35 13.11 -4.01 0.50
C GLU A 35 12.66 -4.99 -0.61
N THR A 36 13.16 -6.22 -0.59
CA THR A 36 12.84 -7.25 -1.60
C THR A 36 11.64 -8.12 -1.24
N LYS A 37 11.14 -8.04 0.00
CA LYS A 37 10.08 -8.89 0.56
C LYS A 37 8.76 -8.14 0.67
N PRO A 38 7.59 -8.79 0.46
CA PRO A 38 6.28 -8.13 0.50
C PRO A 38 6.05 -7.31 1.78
N LEU A 39 5.40 -6.15 1.66
CA LEU A 39 5.22 -5.20 2.77
C LEU A 39 4.55 -5.84 3.99
N TRP A 40 3.45 -6.57 3.80
CA TRP A 40 2.76 -7.26 4.89
C TRP A 40 3.62 -8.34 5.56
N SER A 41 4.50 -9.01 4.81
CA SER A 41 5.46 -9.95 5.41
C SER A 41 6.45 -9.24 6.31
N GLN A 42 6.93 -8.06 5.91
CA GLN A 42 7.82 -7.22 6.72
C GLN A 42 7.11 -6.69 7.97
N PHE A 43 5.86 -6.22 7.85
CA PHE A 43 5.06 -5.78 9.00
C PHE A 43 4.82 -6.92 10.02
N ARG A 44 4.48 -8.13 9.56
CA ARG A 44 4.33 -9.30 10.45
C ARG A 44 5.65 -9.65 11.15
N ALA A 45 6.77 -9.58 10.43
CA ALA A 45 8.09 -9.82 11.01
C ALA A 45 8.45 -8.77 12.07
N LEU A 46 8.09 -7.51 11.85
CA LEU A 46 8.21 -6.43 12.82
C LEU A 46 7.39 -6.73 14.09
N CYS A 47 6.10 -7.07 13.95
CA CYS A 47 5.26 -7.43 15.09
C CYS A 47 5.87 -8.59 15.91
N LYS A 48 6.39 -9.62 15.24
CA LYS A 48 7.06 -10.75 15.89
C LYS A 48 8.34 -10.32 16.62
N ARG A 49 9.13 -9.43 16.03
CA ARG A 49 10.41 -8.93 16.59
C ARG A 49 10.21 -8.14 17.88
N TYR A 50 9.13 -7.37 17.96
CA TYR A 50 8.79 -6.55 19.12
C TYR A 50 7.89 -7.28 20.13
N LYS A 51 7.34 -8.46 19.77
CA LYS A 51 6.52 -9.30 20.63
C LYS A 51 5.30 -8.57 21.20
N TRP A 52 4.68 -7.70 20.43
CA TRP A 52 3.47 -7.00 20.87
C TRP A 52 2.34 -7.98 21.15
N GLY A 53 1.60 -7.73 22.23
CA GLY A 53 0.42 -8.50 22.58
C GLY A 53 -0.66 -8.36 21.51
N LYS A 54 -1.51 -9.39 21.37
CA LYS A 54 -2.72 -9.27 20.56
C LYS A 54 -3.54 -8.09 21.10
N ASP A 55 -3.98 -7.22 20.21
CA ASP A 55 -4.80 -6.03 20.49
C ASP A 55 -4.17 -4.99 21.43
N SER A 56 -2.84 -5.03 21.62
CA SER A 56 -2.15 -3.99 22.37
C SER A 56 -2.21 -2.63 21.65
N LEU A 57 -2.08 -1.55 22.42
CA LEU A 57 -2.05 -0.19 21.85
C LEU A 57 -0.92 -0.04 20.82
N GLU A 58 0.23 -0.66 21.07
CA GLU A 58 1.40 -0.62 20.19
C GLU A 58 1.15 -1.27 18.83
N ILE A 59 0.57 -2.48 18.79
CA ILE A 59 0.30 -3.14 17.51
C ILE A 59 -0.80 -2.41 16.74
N ASN A 60 -1.80 -1.84 17.43
CA ASN A 60 -2.86 -1.07 16.79
C ASN A 60 -2.33 0.23 16.19
N LEU A 61 -1.50 0.97 16.92
CA LEU A 61 -0.86 2.19 16.42
C LEU A 61 0.12 1.89 15.28
N ALA A 62 0.96 0.87 15.42
CA ALA A 62 1.88 0.45 14.35
C ALA A 62 1.12 0.05 13.09
N ARG A 63 -0.02 -0.65 13.24
CA ARG A 63 -0.88 -1.05 12.12
C ARG A 63 -1.53 0.16 11.44
N SER A 64 -1.99 1.15 12.22
CA SER A 64 -2.52 2.41 11.67
C SER A 64 -1.44 3.15 10.87
N ASN A 65 -0.29 3.42 11.48
CA ASN A 65 0.80 4.15 10.82
C ASN A 65 1.32 3.41 9.57
N PHE A 66 1.35 2.08 9.61
CA PHE A 66 1.73 1.27 8.44
C PHE A 66 0.71 1.41 7.30
N ARG A 67 -0.58 1.46 7.61
CA ARG A 67 -1.65 1.68 6.64
C ARG A 67 -1.55 3.07 6.01
N ASP A 68 -1.32 4.10 6.82
CA ASP A 68 -1.12 5.46 6.34
C ASP A 68 0.09 5.55 5.41
N ALA A 69 1.21 4.92 5.80
CA ALA A 69 2.41 4.85 4.97
C ALA A 69 2.16 4.14 3.62
N MET A 70 1.34 3.08 3.59
CA MET A 70 0.96 2.41 2.32
C MET A 70 0.12 3.32 1.41
N ILE A 71 -0.80 4.10 1.98
CA ILE A 71 -1.62 5.05 1.22
C ILE A 71 -0.75 6.16 0.65
N SER A 72 0.09 6.78 1.47
CA SER A 72 1.03 7.81 1.03
C SER A 72 2.00 7.29 -0.03
N GLU A 73 2.50 6.06 0.10
CA GLU A 73 3.37 5.45 -0.91
C GLU A 73 2.61 5.21 -2.23
N PHE A 74 1.35 4.79 -2.18
CA PHE A 74 0.51 4.70 -3.38
C PHE A 74 0.34 6.06 -4.05
N GLY A 75 0.01 7.11 -3.30
CA GLY A 75 -0.11 8.48 -3.80
C GLY A 75 1.19 8.99 -4.43
N ARG A 76 2.33 8.75 -3.77
CA ARG A 76 3.66 9.08 -4.29
C ARG A 76 3.98 8.36 -5.60
N ILE A 77 3.59 7.09 -5.73
CA ILE A 77 3.85 6.28 -6.92
C ILE A 77 2.90 6.67 -8.06
N TYR A 78 1.60 6.65 -7.83
CA TYR A 78 0.58 6.71 -8.89
C TYR A 78 -0.09 8.07 -9.02
N GLY A 79 0.25 9.03 -8.15
CA GLY A 79 -0.34 10.35 -8.10
C GLY A 79 -1.56 10.41 -7.19
N GLU A 80 -1.75 11.58 -6.57
CA GLU A 80 -2.87 11.88 -5.68
C GLU A 80 -4.03 12.56 -6.42
N ASP A 81 -3.77 13.08 -7.62
CA ASP A 81 -4.80 13.69 -8.47
C ASP A 81 -5.50 12.64 -9.34
N GLY A 82 -6.77 12.39 -9.03
CA GLY A 82 -7.63 11.49 -9.78
C GLY A 82 -7.98 12.02 -11.18
N ALA A 83 -7.77 13.30 -11.49
CA ALA A 83 -8.00 13.89 -12.82
C ALA A 83 -6.77 13.87 -13.74
N SER A 84 -5.59 13.49 -13.23
CA SER A 84 -4.35 13.44 -14.01
C SER A 84 -4.34 12.27 -15.01
N LEU A 85 -4.42 12.56 -16.30
CA LEU A 85 -4.26 11.56 -17.36
C LEU A 85 -2.94 10.77 -17.22
N ALA A 86 -1.85 11.46 -16.88
CA ALA A 86 -0.53 10.84 -16.73
C ALA A 86 -0.51 9.78 -15.61
N SER A 87 -1.19 10.04 -14.49
CA SER A 87 -1.38 9.09 -13.38
C SER A 87 -2.10 7.83 -13.82
N TRP A 88 -3.19 7.98 -14.57
CA TRP A 88 -3.96 6.85 -15.10
C TRP A 88 -3.19 6.08 -16.18
N GLN A 89 -2.47 6.76 -17.07
CA GLN A 89 -1.60 6.11 -18.05
C GLN A 89 -0.46 5.35 -17.39
N LYS A 90 0.07 5.84 -16.24
CA LYS A 90 1.06 5.09 -15.44
C LYS A 90 0.46 3.79 -14.91
N LEU A 91 -0.77 3.82 -14.38
CA LEU A 91 -1.49 2.61 -13.98
C LEU A 91 -1.72 1.67 -15.18
N CYS A 92 -2.12 2.19 -16.35
CA CYS A 92 -2.25 1.40 -17.58
C CYS A 92 -0.95 0.65 -17.92
N ARG A 93 0.21 1.29 -17.82
CA ARG A 93 1.52 0.66 -18.06
C ARG A 93 1.79 -0.48 -17.08
N VAL A 94 1.61 -0.24 -15.79
CA VAL A 94 1.85 -1.25 -14.75
C VAL A 94 0.89 -2.44 -14.88
N LEU A 95 -0.36 -2.17 -15.27
CA LEU A 95 -1.40 -3.17 -15.51
C LEU A 95 -1.37 -3.76 -16.92
N ARG A 96 -0.36 -3.43 -17.73
CA ARG A 96 -0.16 -3.94 -19.10
C ARG A 96 -1.36 -3.73 -20.04
N ILE A 97 -2.08 -2.64 -19.84
CA ILE A 97 -3.13 -2.21 -20.75
C ILE A 97 -2.45 -1.66 -22.02
N ASN A 98 -2.70 -2.33 -23.15
CA ASN A 98 -2.15 -1.96 -24.45
C ASN A 98 -3.27 -1.96 -25.52
N PRO A 99 -3.38 -0.91 -26.36
CA PRO A 99 -2.67 0.36 -26.28
C PRO A 99 -3.07 1.15 -25.03
N ILE A 100 -2.14 1.96 -24.53
CA ILE A 100 -2.39 2.94 -23.47
C ILE A 100 -3.36 3.99 -24.05
N PRO A 101 -4.53 4.21 -23.45
CA PRO A 101 -5.47 5.21 -23.98
C PRO A 101 -4.95 6.64 -23.80
N ASP A 102 -5.37 7.52 -24.72
CA ASP A 102 -5.03 8.96 -24.67
C ASP A 102 -6.11 9.80 -23.97
N LYS A 103 -7.22 9.18 -23.57
CA LYS A 103 -8.32 9.83 -22.85
C LYS A 103 -8.40 9.33 -21.43
N LEU A 104 -8.66 10.25 -20.50
CA LEU A 104 -8.76 9.98 -19.07
C LEU A 104 -9.87 8.97 -18.76
N LYS A 105 -11.03 9.14 -19.40
CA LYS A 105 -12.19 8.25 -19.25
C LYS A 105 -11.83 6.81 -19.64
N ASP A 106 -11.22 6.64 -20.81
CA ASP A 106 -10.85 5.32 -21.33
C ASP A 106 -9.77 4.65 -20.45
N CYS A 107 -8.80 5.42 -19.93
CA CYS A 107 -7.84 4.87 -18.97
C CYS A 107 -8.53 4.38 -17.70
N ARG A 108 -9.45 5.17 -17.13
CA ARG A 108 -10.21 4.79 -15.94
C ARG A 108 -10.99 3.51 -16.17
N GLU A 109 -11.75 3.44 -17.26
CA GLU A 109 -12.56 2.26 -17.60
C GLU A 109 -11.71 1.00 -17.71
N LYS A 110 -10.60 1.06 -18.46
CA LYS A 110 -9.70 -0.10 -18.61
C LYS A 110 -9.03 -0.50 -17.31
N VAL A 111 -8.54 0.45 -16.52
CA VAL A 111 -7.91 0.18 -15.23
C VAL A 111 -8.90 -0.44 -14.24
N LEU A 112 -10.14 0.07 -14.20
CA LEU A 112 -11.20 -0.44 -13.33
C LEU A 112 -11.76 -1.79 -13.77
N ALA A 113 -11.55 -2.21 -15.01
CA ALA A 113 -11.86 -3.56 -15.46
C ALA A 113 -10.85 -4.60 -14.94
N VAL A 114 -9.64 -4.18 -14.54
CA VAL A 114 -8.58 -5.10 -14.10
C VAL A 114 -8.77 -5.51 -12.63
N HIS A 115 -8.63 -6.81 -12.35
CA HIS A 115 -8.63 -7.33 -10.99
C HIS A 115 -7.18 -7.45 -10.50
N VAL A 116 -6.82 -6.63 -9.52
CA VAL A 116 -5.45 -6.56 -8.98
C VAL A 116 -5.49 -6.27 -7.48
N ASN A 117 -4.54 -6.80 -6.72
CA ASN A 117 -4.40 -6.47 -5.31
C ASN A 117 -3.59 -5.17 -5.16
N LEU A 118 -4.10 -4.21 -4.39
CA LEU A 118 -3.50 -2.89 -4.24
C LEU A 118 -2.16 -2.91 -3.48
N VAL A 119 -1.98 -3.84 -2.54
CA VAL A 119 -0.67 -4.04 -1.90
C VAL A 119 0.35 -4.47 -2.96
N ASP A 120 -0.05 -5.36 -3.88
CA ASP A 120 0.84 -5.82 -4.95
C ASP A 120 1.18 -4.68 -5.95
N LEU A 121 0.31 -3.69 -6.13
CA LEU A 121 0.63 -2.48 -6.90
C LEU A 121 1.68 -1.60 -6.23
N VAL A 122 1.76 -1.58 -4.89
CA VAL A 122 2.83 -0.89 -4.17
C VAL A 122 4.11 -1.74 -4.22
N ASP A 123 3.99 -3.05 -3.94
CA ASP A 123 5.11 -3.99 -3.91
C ASP A 123 5.81 -4.12 -5.28
N CYS A 124 5.08 -4.04 -6.39
CA CYS A 124 5.66 -4.19 -7.74
C CYS A 124 6.71 -3.11 -8.05
N GLN A 125 6.48 -1.88 -7.58
CA GLN A 125 7.40 -0.76 -7.79
C GLN A 125 8.65 -0.88 -6.91
N ARG A 126 8.49 -1.38 -5.68
CA ARG A 126 9.61 -1.55 -4.75
C ARG A 126 10.47 -2.77 -5.10
N THR A 127 9.84 -3.86 -5.51
CA THR A 127 10.54 -5.14 -5.76
C THR A 127 10.96 -5.34 -7.22
N GLY A 128 10.49 -4.49 -8.15
CA GLY A 128 10.65 -4.67 -9.59
C GLY A 128 9.89 -5.87 -10.17
N LYS A 129 9.16 -6.61 -9.32
CA LYS A 129 8.37 -7.76 -9.76
C LYS A 129 7.11 -7.28 -10.47
N ARG A 130 6.69 -8.08 -11.45
CA ARG A 130 5.44 -7.86 -12.16
C ARG A 130 4.25 -8.04 -11.22
N VAL A 131 3.28 -7.12 -11.29
CA VAL A 131 2.01 -7.27 -10.58
C VAL A 131 1.22 -8.43 -11.16
N HIS A 132 0.53 -9.19 -10.30
CA HIS A 132 -0.34 -10.27 -10.71
C HIS A 132 -1.74 -9.71 -11.03
N ILE A 133 -2.25 -10.03 -12.22
CA ILE A 133 -3.58 -9.65 -12.68
C ILE A 133 -4.46 -10.89 -12.59
N PHE A 134 -5.55 -10.79 -11.83
CA PHE A 134 -6.48 -11.87 -11.60
C PHE A 134 -7.52 -11.93 -12.73
N PRO A 135 -8.02 -13.14 -13.08
CA PRO A 135 -9.02 -13.30 -14.12
C PRO A 135 -10.41 -12.76 -13.73
N ASN A 136 -10.72 -12.72 -12.43
CA ASN A 136 -12.01 -12.25 -11.91
C ASN A 136 -11.89 -11.78 -10.45
N LEU A 137 -12.99 -11.23 -9.92
CA LEU A 137 -13.06 -10.73 -8.54
C LEU A 137 -12.91 -11.84 -7.49
N GLU A 138 -13.42 -13.04 -7.76
CA GLU A 138 -13.36 -14.17 -6.83
C GLU A 138 -11.90 -14.61 -6.60
N ALA A 139 -11.13 -14.77 -7.67
CA ALA A 139 -9.70 -15.09 -7.59
C ALA A 139 -8.92 -14.02 -6.82
N LEU A 140 -9.23 -12.73 -7.04
CA LEU A 140 -8.65 -11.62 -6.26
C LEU A 140 -9.03 -11.71 -4.78
N ARG A 141 -10.27 -12.06 -4.44
CA ARG A 141 -10.74 -12.24 -3.06
C ARG A 141 -10.02 -13.40 -2.39
N SER A 142 -10.03 -14.59 -2.99
CA SER A 142 -9.35 -15.77 -2.45
C SER A 142 -7.86 -15.53 -2.22
N TYR A 143 -7.20 -14.85 -3.16
CA TYR A 143 -5.80 -14.45 -2.98
C TYR A 143 -5.60 -13.46 -1.84
N THR A 144 -6.44 -12.42 -1.76
CA THR A 144 -6.29 -11.38 -0.73
C THR A 144 -6.53 -11.96 0.66
N GLN A 145 -7.50 -12.86 0.82
CA GLN A 145 -7.79 -13.55 2.07
C GLN A 145 -6.67 -14.52 2.47
N SER A 146 -6.24 -15.40 1.56
CA SER A 146 -5.19 -16.39 1.84
C SER A 146 -3.82 -15.78 2.13
N THR A 147 -3.51 -14.62 1.55
CA THR A 147 -2.26 -13.89 1.81
C THR A 147 -2.40 -12.82 2.88
N GLU A 148 -3.64 -12.54 3.30
CA GLU A 148 -4.05 -11.43 4.16
C GLU A 148 -3.48 -10.07 3.70
N LYS A 149 -3.32 -9.87 2.38
CA LYS A 149 -2.80 -8.62 1.79
C LYS A 149 -3.91 -7.57 1.66
N TYR A 150 -4.46 -7.15 2.79
CA TYR A 150 -5.52 -6.16 2.82
C TYR A 150 -4.96 -4.75 2.63
N PHE A 151 -5.59 -3.98 1.75
CA PHE A 151 -5.29 -2.57 1.59
C PHE A 151 -6.25 -1.74 2.47
N PRO A 152 -5.78 -0.71 3.20
CA PRO A 152 -6.64 0.11 4.05
C PRO A 152 -7.72 0.85 3.24
N LEU A 153 -8.97 0.42 3.37
CA LEU A 153 -10.10 0.91 2.57
C LEU A 153 -10.69 2.22 3.10
N ASN A 154 -10.78 2.40 4.42
CA ASN A 154 -11.51 3.53 5.02
C ASN A 154 -10.71 4.83 4.90
N GLU A 155 -9.39 4.72 4.99
CA GLU A 155 -8.44 5.83 4.94
C GLU A 155 -8.10 6.22 3.49
N ALA A 156 -8.22 5.28 2.54
CA ALA A 156 -7.91 5.48 1.12
C ALA A 156 -8.96 6.29 0.34
N LYS A 157 -10.18 6.47 0.88
CA LYS A 157 -11.29 7.17 0.19
C LYS A 157 -10.96 8.64 -0.12
N ALA A 158 -9.96 9.22 0.53
CA ALA A 158 -9.56 10.61 0.34
C ALA A 158 -8.60 10.86 -0.85
N GLN A 159 -8.07 9.83 -1.53
CA GLN A 159 -6.95 10.03 -2.46
C GLN A 159 -7.21 9.53 -3.89
N GLY A 160 -7.09 10.44 -4.86
CA GLY A 160 -6.73 10.18 -6.25
C GLY A 160 -7.36 9.00 -6.99
N PRO A 161 -6.57 8.29 -7.84
CA PRO A 161 -7.00 7.05 -8.49
C PRO A 161 -7.36 5.94 -7.49
N LEU A 162 -6.76 5.97 -6.30
CA LEU A 162 -6.91 4.95 -5.28
C LEU A 162 -8.38 4.75 -4.89
N ARG A 163 -9.15 5.83 -4.69
CA ARG A 163 -10.59 5.77 -4.36
C ARG A 163 -11.42 4.95 -5.36
N TYR A 164 -11.03 4.95 -6.63
CA TYR A 164 -11.76 4.25 -7.69
C TYR A 164 -11.37 2.77 -7.76
N LEU A 165 -10.12 2.46 -7.41
CA LEU A 165 -9.58 1.09 -7.46
C LEU A 165 -10.01 0.24 -6.27
N LEU A 166 -10.55 0.86 -5.21
CA LEU A 166 -11.09 0.12 -4.07
C LEU A 166 -12.26 -0.74 -4.53
N ARG A 167 -12.07 -2.06 -4.47
CA ARG A 167 -13.15 -3.05 -4.62
C ARG A 167 -13.54 -3.56 -3.25
N GLU A 168 -14.83 -3.86 -3.06
CA GLU A 168 -15.27 -4.61 -1.89
C GLU A 168 -14.73 -6.05 -1.98
N ILE A 169 -13.62 -6.30 -1.29
CA ILE A 169 -12.94 -7.60 -1.22
C ILE A 169 -13.47 -8.46 -0.05
N LEU A 170 -14.58 -8.02 0.57
CA LEU A 170 -15.12 -8.44 1.87
C LEU A 170 -14.29 -7.82 3.02
N CYS A 171 -14.91 -6.86 3.68
CA CYS A 171 -14.51 -6.35 5.00
C CYS A 171 -15.23 -7.17 6.07
#